data_AF-A0A5M6A469-F1
#
_entry.id   AF-A0A5M6A469-F1
#
_cell.length_a   1.000
_cell.length_b   1.000
_cell.length_c   1.000
_cell.angle_alpha   90.00
_cell.angle_beta   90.00
_cell.angle_gamma   90.00
#
_symmetry.space_group_name_H-M   'P 1'
#
loop_
_entity.id
_entity.type
_entity.pdbx_description
1 polymer ?
#
loop_
_entity_poly.entity_id
_entity_poly.type
_entity_poly.pdbx_seq_one_letter_code
_entity_poly.pdbx_strand_id
1 'polypeptide(L)'
;MNKYNTHKHVLFNKRINDNLEQQAQALFKSWFVDFEPFKEGKFVDSEMGMIPEGWKVGRLCDFAIITMGQSPSGDSYNENKEGMVFYQGRSEFGNRFPSIKLYTTDPNRIAEKNSILISVRAPVGDINIASQDCCIGRGLASIKARGNYNSFLYYTVKSMKKEFDVYNGEGTVFGSINKDSLNSMPVIIPTTEEISNFEKITSVLDYNYEKCHRENIILTSLRDNLLPRLISGGLKINDLNC
;
A
#
# COMPACT_ATOMS: atom_id res chain seq x y z
N MET A 1 5.84 -11.10 33.11
CA MET A 1 6.03 -12.10 32.03
C MET A 1 5.34 -11.73 30.70
N ASN A 2 4.20 -11.04 30.68
CA ASN A 2 3.40 -10.82 29.45
C ASN A 2 3.95 -9.75 28.46
N LYS A 3 4.48 -8.61 28.95
CA LYS A 3 4.98 -7.48 28.11
C LYS A 3 6.12 -7.88 27.15
N TYR A 4 6.99 -8.79 27.58
CA TYR A 4 8.16 -9.23 26.81
C TYR A 4 7.77 -10.18 25.66
N ASN A 5 6.71 -10.98 25.85
CA ASN A 5 6.28 -11.95 24.84
C ASN A 5 5.52 -11.26 23.68
N THR A 6 4.60 -10.33 23.99
CA THR A 6 3.90 -9.53 22.97
C THR A 6 4.87 -8.71 22.12
N HIS A 7 5.86 -8.07 22.73
CA HIS A 7 6.86 -7.29 21.99
C HIS A 7 7.70 -8.17 21.06
N LYS A 8 8.16 -9.33 21.54
CA LYS A 8 8.86 -10.31 20.70
C LYS A 8 8.02 -10.77 19.51
N HIS A 9 6.74 -11.06 19.74
CA HIS A 9 5.85 -11.53 18.68
C HIS A 9 5.64 -10.46 17.60
N VAL A 10 5.43 -9.20 18.00
CA VAL A 10 5.32 -8.08 17.06
C VAL A 10 6.58 -7.91 16.22
N LEU A 11 7.77 -8.02 16.85
CA LEU A 11 9.04 -7.95 16.11
C LEU A 11 9.21 -9.14 15.15
N PHE A 12 8.78 -10.33 15.54
CA PHE A 12 8.83 -11.52 14.70
C PHE A 12 7.92 -11.38 13.48
N ASN A 13 6.67 -10.95 13.66
CA ASN A 13 5.74 -10.68 12.57
C ASN A 13 6.23 -9.57 11.64
N LYS A 14 6.91 -8.54 12.15
CA LYS A 14 7.57 -7.54 11.30
C LYS A 14 8.64 -8.16 10.41
N ARG A 15 9.49 -9.04 10.95
CA ARG A 15 10.50 -9.76 10.16
C ARG A 15 9.88 -10.68 9.10
N ILE A 16 8.79 -11.38 9.43
CA ILE A 16 8.03 -12.16 8.45
C ILE A 16 7.53 -11.26 7.32
N ASN A 17 6.88 -10.15 7.66
CA ASN A 17 6.39 -9.19 6.68
C ASN A 17 7.49 -8.63 5.78
N ASP A 18 8.63 -8.27 6.36
CA ASP A 18 9.79 -7.79 5.60
C ASP A 18 10.32 -8.86 4.64
N ASN A 19 10.29 -10.13 5.03
CA ASN A 19 10.71 -11.25 4.18
C ASN A 19 9.69 -11.56 3.07
N LEU A 20 8.39 -11.60 3.37
CA LEU A 20 7.33 -11.78 2.37
C LEU A 20 7.37 -10.67 1.30
N GLU A 21 7.56 -9.43 1.75
CA GLU A 21 7.68 -8.27 0.87
C GLU A 21 8.91 -8.35 -0.04
N GLN A 22 10.05 -8.83 0.47
CA GLN A 22 11.25 -9.05 -0.34
C GLN A 22 11.06 -10.16 -1.38
N GLN A 23 10.41 -11.27 -1.00
CA GLN A 23 10.12 -12.36 -1.94
C GLN A 23 9.23 -11.88 -3.10
N ALA A 24 8.16 -11.15 -2.79
CA ALA A 24 7.24 -10.65 -3.79
C ALA A 24 7.90 -9.60 -4.72
N GLN A 25 8.74 -8.70 -4.17
CA GLN A 25 9.52 -7.77 -4.99
C GLN A 25 10.54 -8.47 -5.88
N ALA A 26 11.22 -9.50 -5.36
CA ALA A 26 12.17 -10.29 -6.14
C ALA A 26 11.47 -11.04 -7.28
N LEU A 27 10.30 -11.63 -7.01
CA LEU A 27 9.48 -12.28 -8.02
C LEU A 27 9.02 -11.29 -9.10
N PHE A 28 8.50 -10.12 -8.69
CA PHE A 28 8.09 -9.08 -9.63
C PHE A 28 9.25 -8.63 -10.51
N LYS A 29 10.43 -8.39 -9.91
CA LYS A 29 11.63 -7.99 -10.63
C LYS A 29 12.06 -9.08 -11.62
N SER A 30 12.16 -10.32 -11.18
CA SER A 30 12.51 -11.48 -12.01
C SER A 30 11.58 -11.59 -13.23
N TRP A 31 10.27 -11.45 -13.04
CA TRP A 31 9.29 -11.67 -14.12
C TRP A 31 9.14 -10.46 -15.03
N PHE A 32 9.04 -9.25 -14.48
CA PHE A 32 8.56 -8.07 -15.22
C PHE A 32 9.61 -6.98 -15.43
N VAL A 33 10.82 -7.17 -14.91
CA VAL A 33 11.95 -6.23 -15.11
C VAL A 33 13.13 -6.95 -15.76
N ASP A 34 13.53 -8.09 -15.21
CA ASP A 34 14.68 -8.87 -15.68
C ASP A 34 14.26 -9.97 -16.69
N PHE A 35 12.95 -10.17 -16.87
CA PHE A 35 12.30 -11.14 -17.77
C PHE A 35 12.84 -12.58 -17.66
N GLU A 36 13.34 -12.99 -16.50
CA GLU A 36 14.07 -14.26 -16.31
C GLU A 36 13.31 -15.50 -16.81
N PRO A 37 12.00 -15.67 -16.54
CA PRO A 37 11.25 -16.81 -17.06
C PRO A 37 11.02 -16.78 -18.58
N PHE A 38 11.25 -15.63 -19.23
CA PHE A 38 10.88 -15.36 -20.62
C PHE A 38 12.10 -15.22 -21.54
N LYS A 39 13.33 -15.33 -21.03
CA LYS A 39 14.58 -15.10 -21.79
C LYS A 39 14.76 -16.01 -23.00
N GLU A 40 14.19 -17.21 -22.99
CA GLU A 40 14.24 -18.15 -24.13
C GLU A 40 13.20 -17.83 -25.21
N GLY A 41 12.24 -16.94 -24.90
CA GLY A 41 11.22 -16.49 -25.83
C GLY A 41 11.72 -15.46 -26.84
N LYS A 42 10.83 -15.04 -27.74
CA LYS A 42 11.10 -13.94 -28.67
C LYS A 42 10.94 -12.61 -27.96
N PHE A 43 11.76 -11.64 -28.33
CA PHE A 43 11.67 -10.25 -27.87
C PHE A 43 11.42 -9.33 -29.05
N VAL A 44 10.69 -8.25 -28.81
CA VAL A 44 10.37 -7.21 -29.77
C VAL A 44 10.87 -5.86 -29.27
N ASP A 45 11.28 -4.99 -30.19
CA ASP A 45 11.70 -3.63 -29.88
C ASP A 45 10.49 -2.77 -29.46
N SER A 46 10.68 -1.86 -28.50
CA SER A 46 9.64 -1.00 -27.97
C SER A 46 10.21 0.31 -27.41
N GLU A 47 9.33 1.28 -27.13
CA GLU A 47 9.71 2.55 -26.51
C GLU A 47 10.35 2.40 -25.13
N MET A 48 10.14 1.26 -24.45
CA MET A 48 10.75 0.92 -23.15
C MET A 48 11.89 -0.10 -23.27
N GLY A 49 12.43 -0.29 -24.48
CA GLY A 49 13.47 -1.28 -24.79
C GLY A 49 12.91 -2.63 -25.23
N MET A 50 13.76 -3.65 -25.24
CA MET A 50 13.37 -5.01 -25.63
C MET A 50 12.41 -5.60 -24.60
N ILE A 51 11.22 -6.00 -25.05
CA ILE A 51 10.19 -6.66 -24.22
C ILE A 51 9.80 -8.01 -24.82
N PRO A 52 9.30 -8.98 -24.02
CA PRO A 52 8.81 -10.25 -24.56
C PRO A 52 7.71 -10.06 -25.61
N GLU A 53 7.73 -10.90 -26.65
CA GLU A 53 6.71 -10.90 -27.71
C GLU A 53 5.30 -11.12 -27.10
N GLY A 54 4.34 -10.29 -27.52
CA GLY A 54 2.96 -10.31 -27.00
C GLY A 54 2.71 -9.34 -25.84
N TRP A 55 3.77 -8.80 -25.23
CA TRP A 55 3.66 -7.73 -24.23
C TRP A 55 3.52 -6.39 -24.95
N LYS A 56 2.95 -5.40 -24.26
CA LYS A 56 2.76 -4.06 -24.83
C LYS A 56 3.26 -2.97 -23.89
N VAL A 57 3.76 -1.88 -24.48
CA VAL A 57 3.93 -0.62 -23.79
C VAL A 57 2.56 0.06 -23.73
N GLY A 58 2.13 0.40 -22.52
CA GLY A 58 0.87 1.10 -22.28
C GLY A 58 1.05 2.18 -21.23
N ARG A 59 -0.08 2.60 -20.66
CA ARG A 59 -0.15 3.61 -19.60
C ARG A 59 -0.76 3.03 -18.35
N LEU A 60 -0.43 3.60 -17.19
CA LEU A 60 -1.00 3.18 -15.90
C LEU A 60 -2.53 3.17 -15.92
N CYS A 61 -3.17 4.13 -16.58
CA CYS A 61 -4.63 4.20 -16.69
C CYS A 61 -5.29 3.11 -17.55
N ASP A 62 -4.51 2.37 -18.35
CA ASP A 62 -5.01 1.31 -19.22
C ASP A 62 -5.52 0.10 -18.40
N PHE A 63 -4.92 -0.14 -17.23
CA PHE A 63 -5.29 -1.23 -16.32
C PHE A 63 -5.61 -0.77 -14.89
N ALA A 64 -5.49 0.53 -14.59
CA ALA A 64 -5.87 1.11 -13.32
C ALA A 64 -6.85 2.29 -13.43
N ILE A 65 -7.59 2.53 -12.35
CA ILE A 65 -8.47 3.68 -12.15
C ILE A 65 -7.84 4.57 -11.08
N ILE A 66 -7.66 5.85 -11.42
CA ILE A 66 -7.01 6.83 -10.55
C ILE A 66 -8.03 7.84 -10.04
N THR A 67 -8.15 7.95 -8.72
CA THR A 67 -9.01 8.91 -8.02
C THR A 67 -8.14 9.85 -7.20
N MET A 68 -8.14 11.13 -7.55
CA MET A 68 -7.45 12.16 -6.76
C MET A 68 -8.24 12.46 -5.48
N GLY A 69 -7.54 12.56 -4.36
CA GLY A 69 -8.14 12.86 -3.08
C GLY A 69 -8.60 14.32 -2.96
N GLN A 70 -9.58 14.53 -2.08
CA GLN A 70 -10.13 15.84 -1.78
C GLN A 70 -10.47 15.86 -0.29
N SER A 71 -9.92 16.84 0.43
CA SER A 71 -10.18 17.02 1.84
C SER A 71 -11.64 17.39 2.06
N PRO A 72 -12.33 16.74 3.01
CA PRO A 72 -13.60 17.22 3.56
C PRO A 72 -13.47 18.59 4.22
N SER A 73 -14.59 19.13 4.71
CA SER A 73 -14.56 20.29 5.59
C SER A 73 -13.80 19.97 6.88
N GLY A 74 -12.99 20.91 7.37
CA GLY A 74 -12.20 20.72 8.59
C GLY A 74 -13.05 20.41 9.82
N ASP A 75 -14.26 20.96 9.88
CA ASP A 75 -15.21 20.77 10.98
C ASP A 75 -15.81 19.36 11.03
N SER A 76 -15.64 18.56 9.96
CA SER A 76 -16.10 17.16 9.92
C SER A 76 -15.12 16.17 10.54
N TYR A 77 -13.88 16.60 10.82
CA TYR A 77 -12.82 15.72 11.30
C TYR A 77 -13.02 15.38 12.77
N ASN A 78 -12.74 14.14 13.15
CA ASN A 78 -12.79 13.72 14.55
C ASN A 78 -11.83 12.56 14.83
N GLU A 79 -11.44 12.43 16.11
CA GLU A 79 -10.69 11.28 16.65
C GLU A 79 -11.61 10.31 17.43
N ASN A 80 -12.89 10.65 17.54
CA ASN A 80 -13.92 9.88 18.25
C ASN A 80 -14.40 8.64 17.48
N LYS A 81 -13.84 8.38 16.29
CA LYS A 81 -14.19 7.26 15.41
C LYS A 81 -15.59 7.36 14.81
N GLU A 82 -16.09 8.58 14.62
CA GLU A 82 -17.39 8.85 14.01
C GLU A 82 -17.26 8.98 12.50
N GLY A 83 -18.06 8.20 11.76
CA GLY A 83 -18.06 8.20 10.30
C GLY A 83 -16.97 7.31 9.70
N MET A 84 -16.38 7.76 8.59
CA MET A 84 -15.41 7.00 7.79
C MET A 84 -13.97 7.35 8.19
N VAL A 85 -13.07 6.37 8.15
CA VAL A 85 -11.62 6.61 8.31
C VAL A 85 -11.14 7.61 7.27
N PHE A 86 -10.34 8.59 7.70
CA PHE A 86 -9.81 9.63 6.85
C PHE A 86 -8.28 9.63 6.88
N TYR A 87 -7.67 9.47 5.69
CA TYR A 87 -6.23 9.64 5.49
C TYR A 87 -5.98 10.97 4.79
N GLN A 88 -5.39 11.92 5.50
CA GLN A 88 -5.21 13.28 4.99
C GLN A 88 -4.03 13.34 4.00
N GLY A 89 -2.97 12.59 4.28
CA GLY A 89 -1.72 12.63 3.55
C GLY A 89 -0.78 11.49 3.89
N ARG A 90 0.49 11.65 3.50
CA ARG A 90 1.56 10.68 3.74
C ARG A 90 1.87 10.45 5.22
N SER A 91 1.54 11.39 6.11
CA SER A 91 1.81 11.29 7.56
C SER A 91 1.14 10.09 8.24
N GLU A 92 0.13 9.51 7.60
CA GLU A 92 -0.53 8.29 8.07
C GLU A 92 0.14 7.02 7.53
N PHE A 93 1.00 7.10 6.51
CA PHE A 93 1.56 5.91 5.87
C PHE A 93 2.55 5.18 6.80
N GLY A 94 2.42 3.85 6.84
CA GLY A 94 3.37 2.94 7.46
C GLY A 94 4.17 2.18 6.40
N ASN A 95 4.65 0.98 6.75
CA ASN A 95 5.43 0.15 5.81
C ASN A 95 4.63 -0.24 4.55
N ARG A 96 3.37 -0.66 4.74
CA ARG A 96 2.47 -1.07 3.65
C ARG A 96 1.01 -0.67 3.85
N PHE A 97 0.60 -0.40 5.09
CA PHE A 97 -0.75 0.04 5.43
C PHE A 97 -0.69 1.29 6.31
N PRO A 98 -1.65 2.22 6.14
CA PRO A 98 -1.68 3.45 6.89
C PRO A 98 -2.19 3.21 8.33
N SER A 99 -1.71 4.02 9.26
CA SER A 99 -2.19 4.09 10.63
C SER A 99 -3.42 4.97 10.71
N ILE A 100 -4.50 4.47 11.33
CA ILE A 100 -5.74 5.22 11.50
C ILE A 100 -5.56 6.25 12.61
N LYS A 101 -5.69 7.53 12.26
CA LYS A 101 -5.62 8.66 13.21
C LYS A 101 -6.88 9.52 13.22
N LEU A 102 -7.52 9.69 12.06
CA LEU A 102 -8.65 10.59 11.87
C LEU A 102 -9.83 9.87 11.22
N TYR A 103 -11.02 10.41 11.49
CA TYR A 103 -12.28 10.05 10.88
C TYR A 103 -12.98 11.32 10.38
N THR A 104 -13.92 11.15 9.47
CA THR A 104 -14.78 12.22 8.95
C THR A 104 -16.22 11.77 8.86
N THR A 105 -17.14 12.65 9.25
CA THR A 105 -18.59 12.47 9.10
C THR A 105 -19.10 12.86 7.70
N ASP A 106 -18.28 13.49 6.86
CA ASP A 106 -18.64 14.01 5.55
C ASP A 106 -17.62 13.61 4.46
N PRO A 107 -17.56 12.33 4.06
CA PRO A 107 -16.53 11.83 3.15
C PRO A 107 -16.74 12.32 1.71
N ASN A 108 -15.78 13.09 1.17
CA ASN A 108 -15.86 13.66 -0.19
C ASN A 108 -15.28 12.78 -1.30
N ARG A 109 -14.19 12.06 -1.02
CA ARG A 109 -13.48 11.20 -1.99
C ARG A 109 -13.07 9.92 -1.31
N ILE A 110 -13.53 8.80 -1.85
CA ILE A 110 -13.39 7.48 -1.24
C ILE A 110 -12.39 6.66 -2.05
N ALA A 111 -11.46 6.03 -1.34
CA ALA A 111 -10.65 4.93 -1.83
C ALA A 111 -11.25 3.63 -1.31
N GLU A 112 -11.55 2.71 -2.22
CA GLU A 112 -12.05 1.38 -1.86
C GLU A 112 -10.93 0.53 -1.25
N LYS A 113 -11.32 -0.44 -0.42
CA LYS A 113 -10.42 -1.47 0.11
C LYS A 113 -9.57 -2.09 -1.00
N ASN A 114 -8.30 -2.38 -0.68
CA ASN A 114 -7.25 -2.90 -1.55
C ASN A 114 -6.74 -1.92 -2.61
N SER A 115 -7.27 -0.70 -2.70
CA SER A 115 -6.67 0.34 -3.54
C SER A 115 -5.30 0.73 -2.99
N ILE A 116 -4.37 1.05 -3.89
CA ILE A 116 -3.10 1.65 -3.53
C ILE A 116 -3.35 3.12 -3.21
N LEU A 117 -2.90 3.57 -2.06
CA LEU A 117 -2.83 4.98 -1.70
C LEU A 117 -1.44 5.48 -2.06
N ILE A 118 -1.35 6.57 -2.83
CA ILE A 118 -0.08 7.19 -3.21
C ILE A 118 -0.03 8.64 -2.74
N SER A 119 1.11 9.06 -2.19
CA SER A 119 1.39 10.46 -1.89
C SER A 119 1.57 11.24 -3.19
N VAL A 120 0.76 12.27 -3.40
CA VAL A 120 0.81 13.14 -4.59
C VAL A 120 1.37 14.53 -4.29
N ARG A 121 1.84 14.74 -3.07
CA ARG A 121 2.61 15.91 -2.63
C ARG A 121 3.92 15.48 -2.01
N ALA A 122 4.91 16.36 -2.07
CA ALA A 122 6.26 16.06 -1.62
C ALA A 122 6.30 15.46 -0.20
N PRO A 123 7.00 14.32 0.00
CA PRO A 123 7.65 13.53 -1.04
C PRO A 123 6.62 12.64 -1.78
N VAL A 124 6.57 12.80 -3.10
CA VAL A 124 5.69 12.10 -4.05
C VAL A 124 6.18 10.67 -4.22
N GLY A 125 5.25 9.72 -4.41
CA GLY A 125 5.58 8.35 -4.77
C GLY A 125 5.61 7.34 -3.62
N ASP A 126 5.51 7.81 -2.38
CA ASP A 126 5.25 6.90 -1.26
C ASP A 126 3.89 6.23 -1.42
N ILE A 127 3.84 4.93 -1.17
CA ILE A 127 2.61 4.14 -1.34
C ILE A 127 2.27 3.30 -0.11
N ASN A 128 0.98 3.08 0.09
CA ASN A 128 0.39 2.15 1.04
C ASN A 128 -0.86 1.51 0.40
N ILE A 129 -1.48 0.56 1.10
CA ILE A 129 -2.70 -0.12 0.67
C ILE A 129 -3.83 0.24 1.63
N ALA A 130 -5.00 0.56 1.10
CA ALA A 130 -6.20 0.75 1.90
C ALA A 130 -6.70 -0.59 2.45
N SER A 131 -6.62 -0.81 3.77
CA SER A 131 -7.11 -2.04 4.41
C SER A 131 -8.64 -2.12 4.53
N GLN A 132 -9.31 -1.00 4.29
CA GLN A 132 -10.76 -0.80 4.29
C GLN A 132 -11.11 0.40 3.42
N ASP A 133 -12.41 0.57 3.11
CA ASP A 133 -12.89 1.80 2.48
C ASP A 133 -12.58 3.01 3.37
N CYS A 134 -12.05 4.06 2.76
CA CYS A 134 -11.57 5.24 3.47
C CYS A 134 -11.72 6.52 2.65
N CYS A 135 -11.86 7.65 3.34
CA CYS A 135 -11.80 8.97 2.73
C CYS A 135 -10.33 9.38 2.55
N ILE A 136 -10.00 9.99 1.41
CA ILE A 136 -8.63 10.42 1.09
C ILE A 136 -8.53 11.93 0.85
N GLY A 137 -7.57 12.57 1.52
CA GLY A 137 -7.33 14.00 1.45
C GLY A 137 -6.57 14.43 0.19
N ARG A 138 -6.47 15.75 -0.03
CA ARG A 138 -5.79 16.36 -1.19
C ARG A 138 -4.32 16.00 -1.35
N GLY A 139 -3.68 15.45 -0.32
CA GLY A 139 -2.29 14.98 -0.37
C GLY A 139 -2.13 13.58 -0.97
N LEU A 140 -3.24 12.86 -1.21
CA LEU A 140 -3.25 11.48 -1.67
C LEU A 140 -4.02 11.32 -2.98
N ALA A 141 -3.73 10.24 -3.69
CA ALA A 141 -4.60 9.64 -4.69
C ALA A 141 -4.76 8.15 -4.42
N SER A 142 -5.84 7.55 -4.91
CA SER A 142 -6.00 6.10 -4.93
C SER A 142 -5.85 5.55 -6.34
N ILE A 143 -5.14 4.43 -6.47
CA ILE A 143 -4.96 3.69 -7.71
C ILE A 143 -5.56 2.29 -7.50
N LYS A 144 -6.61 1.97 -8.25
CA LYS A 144 -7.36 0.72 -8.15
C LYS A 144 -7.21 -0.09 -9.44
N ALA A 145 -6.97 -1.38 -9.34
CA ALA A 145 -6.94 -2.26 -10.51
C ALA A 145 -8.32 -2.35 -11.19
N ARG A 146 -8.36 -2.37 -12.53
CA ARG A 146 -9.62 -2.62 -13.27
C ARG A 146 -10.07 -4.08 -13.22
N GLY A 147 -9.20 -4.99 -12.79
CA GLY A 147 -9.48 -6.41 -12.61
C GLY A 147 -8.82 -6.97 -11.36
N ASN A 148 -8.77 -8.30 -11.26
CA ASN A 148 -8.25 -9.01 -10.09
C ASN A 148 -6.71 -9.19 -10.17
N TYR A 149 -5.98 -8.07 -10.26
CA TYR A 149 -4.51 -8.06 -10.33
C TYR A 149 -3.89 -6.99 -9.41
N ASN A 150 -4.36 -6.96 -8.16
CA ASN A 150 -3.94 -5.96 -7.17
C ASN A 150 -2.45 -6.09 -6.81
N SER A 151 -1.91 -7.32 -6.74
CA SER A 151 -0.51 -7.53 -6.41
C SER A 151 0.39 -7.02 -7.54
N PHE A 152 0.09 -7.37 -8.79
CA PHE A 152 0.81 -6.88 -9.96
C PHE A 152 0.79 -5.35 -9.99
N LEU A 153 -0.39 -4.74 -9.87
CA LEU A 153 -0.51 -3.28 -9.84
C LEU A 153 0.31 -2.65 -8.70
N TYR A 154 0.27 -3.22 -7.49
CA TYR A 154 1.04 -2.71 -6.35
C TYR A 154 2.53 -2.74 -6.63
N TYR A 155 3.06 -3.85 -7.13
CA TYR A 155 4.49 -3.97 -7.41
C TYR A 155 4.92 -3.16 -8.64
N THR A 156 4.05 -2.96 -9.64
CA THR A 156 4.28 -2.01 -10.75
C THR A 156 4.41 -0.58 -10.23
N VAL A 157 3.44 -0.09 -9.45
CA VAL A 157 3.53 1.27 -8.89
C VAL A 157 4.73 1.40 -7.96
N LYS A 158 5.06 0.35 -7.21
CA LYS A 158 6.24 0.33 -6.33
C LYS A 158 7.57 0.41 -7.10
N SER A 159 7.67 -0.26 -8.25
CA SER A 159 8.88 -0.20 -9.08
C SER A 159 9.08 1.15 -9.74
N MET A 160 8.01 1.95 -9.89
CA MET A 160 8.04 3.29 -10.50
C MET A 160 8.60 4.39 -9.58
N LYS A 161 9.32 4.02 -8.51
CA LYS A 161 9.85 4.98 -7.52
C LYS A 161 10.74 6.05 -8.17
N LYS A 162 11.58 5.66 -9.13
CA LYS A 162 12.49 6.59 -9.82
C LYS A 162 11.74 7.62 -10.65
N GLU A 163 10.63 7.21 -11.25
CA GLU A 163 9.72 8.02 -12.05
C GLU A 163 8.95 9.00 -11.17
N PHE A 164 8.70 8.67 -9.89
CA PHE A 164 8.15 9.62 -8.92
C PHE A 164 9.21 10.56 -8.31
N ASP A 165 10.47 10.12 -8.20
CA ASP A 165 11.55 10.92 -7.61
C ASP A 165 11.84 12.21 -8.39
N VAL A 166 11.51 12.27 -9.69
CA VAL A 166 11.62 13.50 -10.51
C VAL A 166 10.75 14.64 -9.98
N TYR A 167 9.65 14.32 -9.28
CA TYR A 167 8.77 15.31 -8.67
C TYR A 167 9.29 15.78 -7.30
N ASN A 168 10.36 15.17 -6.78
CA ASN A 168 10.94 15.48 -5.47
C ASN A 168 12.20 16.39 -5.57
N GLY A 169 12.57 16.84 -6.77
CA GLY A 169 13.75 17.68 -7.01
C GLY A 169 13.67 19.10 -6.40
N GLU A 170 14.85 19.69 -6.16
CA GLU A 170 15.02 20.99 -5.49
C GLU A 170 14.56 22.18 -6.35
N GLY A 171 13.29 22.55 -6.21
CA GLY A 171 12.73 23.82 -6.68
C GLY A 171 11.77 24.33 -5.62
N THR A 172 11.72 25.64 -5.39
CA THR A 172 11.00 26.32 -4.29
C THR A 172 9.46 26.20 -4.33
N VAL A 173 8.92 25.29 -5.15
CA VAL A 173 7.50 24.94 -5.23
C VAL A 173 7.37 23.48 -4.81
N PHE A 174 6.60 23.20 -3.76
CA PHE A 174 6.37 21.82 -3.29
C PHE A 174 6.01 20.90 -4.45
N GLY A 175 6.86 19.91 -4.70
CA GLY A 175 6.66 18.88 -5.71
C GLY A 175 5.29 18.23 -5.58
N SER A 176 4.56 18.15 -6.69
CA SER A 176 3.27 17.46 -6.74
C SER A 176 3.06 16.79 -8.09
N ILE A 177 2.26 15.73 -8.09
CA ILE A 177 1.84 15.05 -9.30
C ILE A 177 0.32 15.15 -9.44
N ASN A 178 -0.13 15.48 -10.64
CA ASN A 178 -1.56 15.61 -10.94
C ASN A 178 -2.12 14.30 -11.55
N LYS A 179 -3.44 14.31 -11.79
CA LYS A 179 -4.15 13.15 -12.34
C LYS A 179 -3.65 12.75 -13.74
N ASP A 180 -3.37 13.73 -14.59
CA ASP A 180 -2.98 13.48 -15.98
C ASP A 180 -1.58 12.87 -16.05
N SER A 181 -0.63 13.41 -15.28
CA SER A 181 0.71 12.86 -15.13
C SER A 181 0.69 11.43 -14.60
N LEU A 182 -0.14 11.12 -13.60
CA LEU A 182 -0.33 9.75 -13.10
C LEU A 182 -0.94 8.83 -14.18
N ASN A 183 -1.96 9.28 -14.89
CA ASN A 183 -2.60 8.50 -15.94
C ASN A 183 -1.67 8.22 -17.11
N SER A 184 -0.79 9.16 -17.46
CA SER A 184 0.11 9.05 -18.61
C SER A 184 1.38 8.26 -18.35
N MET A 185 1.61 7.77 -17.13
CA MET A 185 2.86 7.08 -16.81
C MET A 185 3.04 5.82 -17.65
N PRO A 186 4.16 5.70 -18.39
CA PRO A 186 4.42 4.54 -19.24
C PRO A 186 4.70 3.32 -18.38
N VAL A 187 4.15 2.18 -18.80
CA VAL A 187 4.30 0.90 -18.11
C VAL A 187 4.31 -0.24 -19.13
N ILE A 188 5.03 -1.30 -18.80
CA ILE A 188 4.98 -2.55 -19.54
C ILE A 188 3.78 -3.35 -19.04
N ILE A 189 2.91 -3.79 -19.96
CA ILE A 189 1.72 -4.58 -19.68
C ILE A 189 1.93 -5.98 -20.27
N PRO A 190 2.20 -6.99 -19.42
CA PRO A 190 2.29 -8.38 -19.82
C PRO A 190 0.94 -8.93 -20.32
N THR A 191 0.95 -10.16 -20.82
CA THR A 191 -0.30 -10.86 -21.14
C THR A 191 -1.11 -11.12 -19.87
N THR A 192 -2.43 -11.29 -20.05
CA THR A 192 -3.33 -11.62 -18.94
C THR A 192 -2.97 -12.95 -18.27
N GLU A 193 -2.37 -13.88 -19.02
CA GLU A 193 -1.93 -15.17 -18.51
C GLU A 193 -0.75 -15.02 -17.53
N GLU A 194 0.26 -14.23 -17.90
CA GLU A 194 1.43 -14.00 -17.05
C GLU A 194 1.08 -13.22 -15.79
N ILE A 195 0.21 -12.20 -15.93
CA ILE A 195 -0.34 -11.47 -14.78
C ILE A 195 -1.08 -12.46 -13.87
N SER A 196 -1.93 -13.33 -14.42
CA SER A 196 -2.66 -14.33 -13.63
C SER A 196 -1.74 -15.32 -12.92
N ASN A 197 -0.68 -15.78 -13.59
CA ASN A 197 0.28 -16.71 -13.00
C ASN A 197 1.09 -16.06 -11.88
N PHE A 198 1.47 -14.80 -12.02
CA PHE A 198 2.09 -14.03 -10.95
C PHE A 198 1.13 -13.84 -9.77
N GLU A 199 -0.12 -13.44 -10.03
CA GLU A 199 -1.14 -13.23 -9.00
C GLU A 199 -1.40 -14.48 -8.15
N LYS A 200 -1.42 -15.68 -8.76
CA LYS A 200 -1.60 -16.96 -8.03
C LYS A 200 -0.57 -17.15 -6.91
N ILE A 201 0.65 -16.66 -7.10
CA ILE A 201 1.74 -16.79 -6.13
C ILE A 201 1.73 -15.58 -5.18
N THR A 202 1.74 -14.38 -5.75
CA THR A 202 1.96 -13.15 -5.00
C THR A 202 0.78 -12.77 -4.10
N SER A 203 -0.46 -13.06 -4.52
CA SER A 203 -1.64 -12.80 -3.67
C SER A 203 -1.60 -13.58 -2.34
N VAL A 204 -0.99 -14.77 -2.33
CA VAL A 204 -0.80 -15.57 -1.12
C VAL A 204 0.23 -14.92 -0.19
N LEU A 205 1.32 -14.39 -0.75
CA LEU A 205 2.32 -13.65 0.02
C LEU A 205 1.71 -12.38 0.64
N ASP A 206 0.93 -11.65 -0.15
CA ASP A 206 0.25 -10.42 0.26
C ASP A 206 -0.81 -10.67 1.34
N TYR A 207 -1.58 -11.75 1.20
CA TYR A 207 -2.54 -12.17 2.21
C TYR A 207 -1.87 -12.49 3.55
N ASN A 208 -0.74 -13.22 3.53
CA ASN A 208 0.01 -13.53 4.74
C ASN A 208 0.63 -12.28 5.36
N TYR A 209 1.11 -11.34 4.55
CA TYR A 209 1.59 -10.04 5.01
C TYR A 209 0.47 -9.29 5.75
N GLU A 210 -0.73 -9.18 5.16
CA GLU A 210 -1.88 -8.52 5.77
C GLU A 210 -2.25 -9.20 7.09
N LYS A 211 -2.26 -10.53 7.13
CA LYS A 211 -2.58 -11.31 8.34
C LYS A 211 -1.63 -10.98 9.50
N CYS A 212 -0.32 -11.03 9.28
CA CYS A 212 0.69 -10.67 10.28
C CYS A 212 0.59 -9.20 10.68
N HIS A 213 0.25 -8.31 9.75
CA HIS A 213 0.02 -6.90 10.03
C HIS A 213 -1.21 -6.68 10.96
N ARG A 214 -2.34 -7.33 10.67
CA ARG A 214 -3.55 -7.27 11.49
C ARG A 214 -3.32 -7.82 12.89
N GLU A 215 -2.59 -8.92 12.99
CA GLU A 215 -2.20 -9.48 14.29
C GLU A 215 -1.36 -8.48 15.09
N ASN A 216 -0.40 -7.81 14.46
CA ASN A 216 0.39 -6.76 15.11
C ASN A 216 -0.47 -5.60 15.63
N ILE A 217 -1.48 -5.17 14.88
CA ILE A 217 -2.44 -4.14 15.32
C ILE A 217 -3.18 -4.62 16.58
N ILE A 218 -3.72 -5.84 16.56
CA ILE A 218 -4.48 -6.41 17.68
C ILE A 218 -3.60 -6.55 18.92
N LEU A 219 -2.39 -7.12 18.77
CA LEU A 219 -1.45 -7.30 19.87
C LEU A 219 -1.01 -5.97 20.49
N THR A 220 -0.78 -4.96 19.67
CA THR A 220 -0.40 -3.62 20.12
C THR A 220 -1.55 -2.96 20.87
N SER A 221 -2.77 -3.01 20.32
CA SER A 221 -3.98 -2.48 20.96
C SER A 221 -4.27 -3.18 22.30
N LEU A 222 -4.19 -4.51 22.34
CA LEU A 222 -4.41 -5.28 23.57
C LEU A 222 -3.38 -4.89 24.65
N ARG A 223 -2.11 -4.80 24.28
CA ARG A 223 -1.03 -4.37 25.17
C ARG A 223 -1.32 -2.97 25.75
N ASP A 224 -1.70 -2.03 24.90
CA ASP A 224 -1.90 -0.63 25.29
C ASP A 224 -3.17 -0.43 26.14
N ASN A 225 -4.19 -1.27 25.96
CA ASN A 225 -5.39 -1.27 26.81
C ASN A 225 -5.19 -1.97 28.16
N LEU A 226 -4.39 -3.05 28.20
CA LEU A 226 -4.18 -3.82 29.44
C LEU A 226 -3.14 -3.19 30.37
N LEU A 227 -2.09 -2.57 29.82
CA LEU A 227 -0.99 -1.98 30.61
C LEU A 227 -1.48 -0.96 31.66
N PRO A 228 -2.32 0.04 31.30
CA PRO A 228 -2.82 1.02 32.28
C PRO A 228 -3.65 0.38 33.40
N ARG A 229 -4.45 -0.65 33.07
CA ARG A 229 -5.31 -1.36 34.04
C ARG A 229 -4.51 -2.23 35.01
N LEU A 230 -3.41 -2.83 34.54
CA LEU A 230 -2.48 -3.59 35.37
C LEU A 230 -1.66 -2.66 36.29
N ILE A 231 -1.23 -1.50 35.79
CA ILE A 231 -0.43 -0.54 36.57
C ILE A 231 -1.28 0.16 37.64
N SER A 232 -2.54 0.45 37.35
CA SER A 232 -3.48 1.07 38.29
C SER A 232 -4.06 0.11 39.34
N GLY A 233 -3.71 -1.18 39.29
CA GLY A 233 -4.24 -2.21 40.21
C GLY A 233 -5.69 -2.62 39.96
N GLY A 234 -6.33 -2.14 38.88
CA GLY A 234 -7.70 -2.50 38.49
C GLY A 234 -7.85 -3.90 37.86
N LEU A 235 -6.74 -4.59 37.60
CA LEU A 235 -6.67 -6.00 37.23
C LEU A 235 -5.56 -6.66 38.07
N LYS A 236 -5.90 -7.62 38.93
CA LYS A 236 -4.89 -8.42 39.63
C LYS A 236 -4.49 -9.59 38.75
N ILE A 237 -3.20 -9.90 38.71
CA ILE A 237 -2.65 -11.00 37.88
C ILE A 237 -3.30 -12.35 38.21
N ASN A 238 -3.78 -12.52 39.45
CA ASN A 238 -4.46 -13.73 39.90
C ASN A 238 -5.85 -13.92 39.29
N ASP A 239 -6.45 -12.87 38.71
CA ASP A 239 -7.79 -12.92 38.10
C ASP A 239 -7.75 -13.35 36.62
N LEU A 240 -6.56 -13.59 36.07
CA LEU A 240 -6.32 -13.87 34.65
C LEU A 240 -5.93 -15.32 34.34
N ASN A 241 -6.01 -16.23 35.33
CA ASN A 241 -5.85 -17.66 35.12
C ASN A 241 -7.22 -18.32 34.93
N CYS A 242 -7.65 -18.41 33.67
CA CYS A 242 -8.63 -19.39 33.20
C CYS A 242 -8.03 -20.11 31.98
#